data_AF-A0A953LEE9-F1
#
_entry.id   AF-A0A953LEE9-F1
#
_cell.length_a   1.000
_cell.length_b   1.000
_cell.length_c   1.000
_cell.angle_alpha   90.00
_cell.angle_beta   90.00
_cell.angle_gamma   90.00
#
_symmetry.space_group_name_H-M   'P 1'
#
loop_
_entity.id
_entity.type
_entity.pdbx_description
1 polymer ?
#
loop_
_entity_poly.entity_id
_entity_poly.type
_entity_poly.pdbx_seq_one_letter_code
_entity_poly.pdbx_strand_id
1 'polypeptide(L)'
;MRIGEQTVKGFCEQVAASTPAPGGGTVAAVAGAMGASLVAMVAGLTRGREKFRDVEADMAAAQEAGLKEAEALLGLADQDQAAFNQVMAAFALPKGTPEEKSARRQAVQAAYREATRTPLETMDHCLAVMRHALAAVARGNPNAASDAVVGLLMASAGFEGALWNVAINLGSITDEAFRQETLEQVERMRAEREEVLQAFHSLVPDPVVRFLKQQ
;
A
#
# COMPACT_ATOMS: atom_id res chain seq x y z
N MET A 1 -20.15 5.67 -1.41
CA MET A 1 -19.34 6.04 -2.59
C MET A 1 -18.01 5.33 -2.42
N ARG A 2 -17.51 4.65 -3.45
CA ARG A 2 -16.21 3.98 -3.35
C ARG A 2 -15.10 5.01 -3.14
N ILE A 3 -14.03 4.65 -2.46
CA ILE A 3 -12.89 5.55 -2.19
C ILE A 3 -12.35 6.15 -3.49
N GLY A 4 -12.18 5.32 -4.53
CA GLY A 4 -11.67 5.76 -5.84
C GLY A 4 -12.60 6.69 -6.64
N GLU A 5 -13.86 6.84 -6.24
CA GLU A 5 -14.84 7.70 -6.92
C GLU A 5 -14.96 9.09 -6.26
N GLN A 6 -14.29 9.30 -5.13
CA GLN A 6 -14.36 10.55 -4.39
C GLN A 6 -13.45 11.63 -4.98
N THR A 7 -13.81 12.89 -4.74
CA THR A 7 -12.84 13.97 -4.93
C THR A 7 -11.75 13.88 -3.85
N VAL A 8 -10.53 14.29 -4.18
CA VAL A 8 -9.42 14.34 -3.20
C VAL A 8 -9.80 15.15 -1.97
N LYS A 9 -10.49 16.29 -2.14
CA LYS A 9 -11.01 17.10 -1.03
C LYS A 9 -11.98 16.30 -0.16
N GLY A 10 -12.97 15.65 -0.78
CA GLY A 10 -13.97 14.86 -0.07
C GLY A 10 -13.38 13.67 0.70
N PHE A 11 -12.37 13.01 0.12
CA PHE A 11 -11.65 11.95 0.82
C PHE A 11 -10.89 12.49 2.04
N CYS A 12 -10.15 13.59 1.89
CA CYS A 12 -9.44 14.23 3.01
C CYS A 12 -10.41 14.70 4.12
N GLU A 13 -11.56 15.27 3.77
CA GLU A 13 -12.59 15.67 4.73
C GLU A 13 -13.17 14.46 5.50
N GLN A 14 -13.36 13.32 4.83
CA GLN A 14 -13.80 12.09 5.49
C GLN A 14 -12.75 11.51 6.43
N VAL A 15 -11.48 11.47 6.03
CA VAL A 15 -10.37 11.00 6.88
C VAL A 15 -10.19 11.91 8.11
N ALA A 16 -10.43 13.22 7.96
CA ALA A 16 -10.34 14.18 9.06
C ALA A 16 -11.55 14.17 9.99
N ALA A 17 -12.65 13.49 9.62
CA ALA A 17 -13.85 13.45 10.43
C ALA A 17 -13.62 12.70 11.75
N SER A 18 -14.35 13.06 12.81
CA SER A 18 -14.33 12.35 14.10
C SER A 18 -15.12 11.05 14.05
N THR A 19 -14.82 10.19 13.07
CA THR A 19 -15.41 8.88 12.85
C THR A 19 -14.34 7.79 12.80
N PRO A 20 -14.64 6.54 13.20
CA PRO A 20 -13.62 5.48 13.24
C PRO A 20 -13.06 5.03 11.88
N ALA A 21 -13.78 5.31 10.77
CA ALA A 21 -13.34 4.99 9.41
C ALA A 21 -13.85 6.07 8.43
N PRO A 22 -13.18 6.31 7.29
CA PRO A 22 -11.94 5.68 6.82
C PRO A 22 -10.73 6.01 7.70
N GLY A 23 -9.79 5.06 7.83
CA GLY A 23 -8.66 5.14 8.76
C GLY A 23 -7.30 5.03 8.08
N GLY A 24 -6.27 4.73 8.88
CA GLY A 24 -4.88 4.64 8.40
C GLY A 24 -4.65 3.57 7.32
N GLY A 25 -5.30 2.41 7.41
CA GLY A 25 -5.23 1.35 6.40
C GLY A 25 -5.74 1.82 5.03
N THR A 26 -6.91 2.48 5.02
CA THR A 26 -7.49 3.10 3.82
C THR A 26 -6.53 4.13 3.20
N VAL A 27 -5.93 5.00 4.02
CA VAL A 27 -4.97 6.01 3.53
C VAL A 27 -3.69 5.36 3.00
N ALA A 28 -3.21 4.28 3.64
CA ALA A 28 -2.04 3.54 3.18
C ALA A 28 -2.25 2.95 1.78
N ALA A 29 -3.42 2.35 1.54
CA ALA A 29 -3.79 1.83 0.23
C ALA A 29 -3.90 2.95 -0.83
N VAL A 30 -4.53 4.08 -0.50
CA VAL A 30 -4.61 5.24 -1.40
C VAL A 30 -3.23 5.82 -1.71
N ALA A 31 -2.31 5.88 -0.74
CA ALA A 31 -0.93 6.31 -0.96
C ALA A 31 -0.22 5.39 -1.97
N GLY A 32 -0.37 4.07 -1.82
CA GLY A 32 0.12 3.10 -2.80
C GLY A 32 -0.49 3.33 -4.19
N ALA A 33 -1.80 3.56 -4.29
CA ALA A 33 -2.49 3.79 -5.57
C ALA A 33 -2.01 5.06 -6.28
N MET A 34 -1.71 6.13 -5.53
CA MET A 34 -1.08 7.33 -6.08
C MET A 34 0.33 7.02 -6.61
N GLY A 35 1.09 6.20 -5.90
CA GLY A 35 2.40 5.73 -6.34
C GLY A 35 2.33 4.93 -7.65
N ALA A 36 1.39 4.00 -7.73
CA ALA A 36 1.11 3.18 -8.91
C ALA A 36 0.71 4.02 -10.12
N SER A 37 -0.10 5.06 -9.90
CA SER A 37 -0.52 6.01 -10.93
C SER A 37 0.66 6.79 -11.51
N LEU A 38 1.63 7.19 -10.67
CA LEU A 38 2.85 7.87 -11.13
C LEU A 38 3.75 6.92 -11.93
N VAL A 39 3.88 5.66 -11.52
CA VAL A 39 4.57 4.63 -12.32
C VAL A 39 3.95 4.50 -13.71
N ALA A 40 2.63 4.37 -13.78
CA ALA A 40 1.92 4.25 -15.04
C ALA A 40 2.13 5.49 -15.94
N MET A 41 2.09 6.69 -15.36
CA MET A 41 2.37 7.94 -16.06
C MET A 41 3.79 7.98 -16.63
N VAL A 42 4.81 7.67 -15.82
CA VAL A 42 6.22 7.73 -16.25
C VAL A 42 6.49 6.72 -17.35
N ALA A 43 5.98 5.50 -17.22
CA ALA A 43 6.06 4.47 -18.23
C ALA A 43 5.40 4.93 -19.55
N GLY A 44 4.22 5.57 -19.46
CA GLY A 44 3.52 6.16 -20.60
C GLY A 44 4.24 7.30 -21.28
N LEU A 45 4.91 8.17 -20.51
CA LEU A 45 5.75 9.24 -21.04
C LEU A 45 7.06 8.73 -21.66
N THR A 46 7.44 7.48 -21.37
CA THR A 46 8.65 6.86 -21.90
C THR A 46 8.36 6.10 -23.18
N ARG A 47 7.32 5.28 -23.22
CA ARG A 47 6.96 4.51 -24.42
C ARG A 47 6.51 5.39 -25.59
N GLY A 48 6.61 4.85 -26.80
CA GLY A 48 6.29 5.52 -28.05
C GLY A 48 7.30 6.58 -28.49
N ARG A 49 8.43 6.71 -27.78
CA ARG A 49 9.49 7.67 -28.14
C ARG A 49 10.65 6.95 -28.80
N GLU A 50 11.12 7.52 -29.91
CA GLU A 50 12.20 6.93 -30.71
C GLU A 50 13.46 6.62 -29.90
N LYS A 51 13.82 7.50 -28.97
CA LYS A 51 14.98 7.37 -28.08
C LYS A 51 14.85 6.28 -27.01
N PHE A 52 13.67 5.68 -26.83
CA PHE A 52 13.39 4.66 -25.82
C PHE A 52 12.90 3.34 -26.45
N ARG A 53 13.13 3.12 -27.74
CA ARG A 53 12.72 1.90 -28.44
C ARG A 53 13.21 0.62 -27.77
N ASP A 54 14.42 0.65 -27.21
CA ASP A 54 15.03 -0.52 -26.55
C ASP A 54 14.31 -0.94 -25.25
N VAL A 55 13.51 -0.04 -24.65
CA VAL A 55 12.75 -0.29 -23.41
C VAL A 55 11.24 -0.24 -23.63
N GLU A 56 10.77 -0.21 -24.88
CA GLU A 56 9.37 -0.02 -25.24
C GLU A 56 8.46 -1.09 -24.61
N ALA A 57 8.84 -2.37 -24.75
CA ALA A 57 8.08 -3.49 -24.21
C ALA A 57 8.03 -3.46 -22.68
N ASP A 58 9.16 -3.16 -22.04
CA ASP A 58 9.26 -3.06 -20.59
C ASP A 58 8.41 -1.91 -20.04
N MET A 59 8.40 -0.75 -20.72
CA MET A 59 7.58 0.39 -20.31
C MET A 59 6.09 0.15 -20.60
N ALA A 60 5.74 -0.57 -21.66
CA ALA A 60 4.36 -0.97 -21.89
C ALA A 60 3.84 -1.88 -20.76
N ALA A 61 4.62 -2.88 -20.37
CA ALA A 61 4.30 -3.77 -19.26
C ALA A 61 4.23 -3.02 -17.92
N ALA A 62 5.17 -2.10 -17.67
CA ALA A 62 5.17 -1.28 -16.45
C ALA A 62 3.95 -0.35 -16.37
N GLN A 63 3.48 0.19 -17.50
CA GLN A 63 2.28 1.01 -17.48
C GLN A 63 1.02 0.20 -17.18
N GLU A 64 0.88 -0.97 -17.81
CA GLU A 64 -0.24 -1.88 -17.54
C GLU A 64 -0.24 -2.32 -16.07
N ALA A 65 0.93 -2.73 -15.56
CA ALA A 65 1.10 -3.09 -14.16
C ALA A 65 0.71 -1.93 -13.24
N GLY A 66 1.24 -0.71 -13.46
CA GLY A 66 0.91 0.45 -12.64
C GLY A 66 -0.58 0.78 -12.60
N LEU A 67 -1.30 0.63 -13.72
CA LEU A 67 -2.76 0.82 -13.75
C LEU A 67 -3.49 -0.26 -12.95
N LYS A 68 -3.08 -1.52 -13.09
CA LYS A 68 -3.64 -2.65 -12.34
C LYS A 68 -3.41 -2.52 -10.84
N GLU A 69 -2.20 -2.14 -10.44
CA GLU A 69 -1.84 -1.91 -9.04
C GLU A 69 -2.66 -0.75 -8.45
N ALA A 70 -2.85 0.34 -9.20
CA ALA A 70 -3.67 1.47 -8.76
C ALA A 70 -5.12 1.05 -8.49
N GLU A 71 -5.72 0.26 -9.41
CA GLU A 71 -7.08 -0.26 -9.25
C GLU A 71 -7.18 -1.22 -8.05
N ALA A 72 -6.25 -2.15 -7.91
CA ALA A 72 -6.21 -3.10 -6.80
C ALA A 72 -6.12 -2.39 -5.45
N LEU A 73 -5.22 -1.40 -5.32
CA LEU A 73 -5.02 -0.63 -4.10
C LEU A 73 -6.24 0.23 -3.75
N LEU A 74 -6.93 0.83 -4.74
CA LEU A 74 -8.20 1.52 -4.48
C LEU A 74 -9.30 0.55 -4.02
N GLY A 75 -9.33 -0.67 -4.58
CA GLY A 75 -10.21 -1.73 -4.11
C GLY A 75 -9.90 -2.14 -2.66
N LEU A 76 -8.63 -2.25 -2.29
CA LEU A 76 -8.20 -2.54 -0.93
C LEU A 76 -8.56 -1.43 0.06
N ALA A 77 -8.58 -0.16 -0.39
CA ALA A 77 -9.05 0.96 0.42
C ALA A 77 -10.54 0.80 0.80
N ASP A 78 -11.39 0.35 -0.13
CA ASP A 78 -12.79 0.02 0.17
C ASP A 78 -12.91 -1.21 1.10
N GLN A 79 -12.08 -2.23 0.87
CA GLN A 79 -12.09 -3.45 1.68
C GLN A 79 -11.64 -3.22 3.12
N ASP A 80 -10.67 -2.33 3.36
CA ASP A 80 -10.19 -1.97 4.71
C ASP A 80 -11.34 -1.39 5.55
N GLN A 81 -12.13 -0.50 4.96
CA GLN A 81 -13.33 0.05 5.61
C GLN A 81 -14.37 -1.05 5.89
N ALA A 82 -14.57 -1.97 4.94
CA ALA A 82 -15.49 -3.10 5.14
C ALA A 82 -15.02 -4.05 6.25
N ALA A 83 -13.74 -4.37 6.31
CA ALA A 83 -13.14 -5.24 7.33
C ALA A 83 -13.24 -4.61 8.72
N PHE A 84 -12.98 -3.30 8.84
CA PHE A 84 -13.17 -2.56 10.09
C PHE A 84 -14.63 -2.67 10.60
N ASN A 85 -15.60 -2.47 9.70
CA ASN A 85 -17.01 -2.59 10.05
C ASN A 85 -17.39 -4.00 10.53
N GLN A 86 -16.80 -5.05 9.94
CA GLN A 86 -17.01 -6.43 10.39
C GLN A 86 -16.47 -6.67 11.80
N VAL A 87 -15.29 -6.12 12.12
CA VAL A 87 -14.73 -6.18 13.48
C VAL A 87 -15.66 -5.49 14.47
N MET A 88 -16.16 -4.29 14.14
CA MET A 88 -17.13 -3.57 14.99
C MET A 88 -18.44 -4.32 15.17
N ALA A 89 -18.98 -4.93 14.12
CA ALA A 89 -20.18 -5.75 14.21
C ALA A 89 -19.96 -6.98 15.12
N ALA A 90 -18.80 -7.63 15.04
CA ALA A 90 -18.45 -8.73 15.93
C ALA A 90 -18.37 -8.28 17.40
N PHE A 91 -17.83 -7.08 17.66
CA PHE A 91 -17.80 -6.51 19.01
C PHE A 91 -19.20 -6.16 19.56
N ALA A 92 -20.16 -5.85 18.69
CA ALA A 92 -21.53 -5.50 19.06
C ALA A 92 -22.42 -6.71 19.41
N LEU A 93 -21.95 -7.95 19.18
CA LEU A 93 -22.70 -9.16 19.53
C LEU A 93 -23.03 -9.26 21.04
N PRO A 94 -24.12 -9.95 21.41
CA PRO A 94 -24.50 -10.18 22.81
C PRO A 94 -23.39 -10.82 23.65
N LYS A 95 -23.43 -10.58 24.96
CA LYS A 95 -22.41 -11.02 25.92
C LYS A 95 -22.98 -11.28 27.33
N GLY A 96 -24.28 -11.53 27.43
CA GLY A 96 -25.01 -11.77 28.67
C GLY A 96 -24.78 -13.18 29.22
N THR A 97 -24.71 -14.20 28.36
CA THR A 97 -24.50 -15.60 28.75
C THR A 97 -23.09 -16.12 28.44
N PRO A 98 -22.64 -17.23 29.06
CA PRO A 98 -21.39 -17.89 28.70
C PRO A 98 -21.30 -18.27 27.21
N GLU A 99 -22.41 -18.75 26.63
CA GLU A 99 -22.50 -19.15 25.22
C GLU A 99 -22.37 -17.94 24.30
N GLU A 100 -23.06 -16.84 24.62
CA GLU A 100 -22.96 -15.58 23.89
C GLU A 100 -21.53 -15.01 23.95
N LYS A 101 -20.89 -15.04 25.12
CA LYS A 101 -19.49 -14.62 25.28
C LYS A 101 -18.54 -15.45 24.43
N SER A 102 -18.76 -16.76 24.37
CA SER A 102 -17.97 -17.68 23.55
C SER A 102 -18.14 -17.39 22.06
N ALA A 103 -19.39 -17.30 21.57
CA ALA A 103 -19.70 -17.00 20.18
C ALA A 103 -19.15 -15.62 19.76
N ARG A 104 -19.32 -14.59 20.60
CA ARG A 104 -18.76 -13.26 20.39
C ARG A 104 -17.23 -13.30 20.28
N ARG A 105 -16.55 -14.03 21.16
CA ARG A 105 -15.08 -14.17 21.09
C ARG A 105 -14.64 -14.80 19.77
N GLN A 106 -15.32 -15.86 19.33
CA GLN A 106 -15.01 -16.54 18.06
C GLN A 106 -15.23 -15.60 16.86
N ALA A 107 -16.34 -14.86 16.84
CA ALA A 107 -16.64 -13.89 15.79
C ALA A 107 -15.59 -12.77 15.73
N VAL A 108 -15.18 -12.22 16.87
CA VAL A 108 -14.13 -11.18 16.93
C VAL A 108 -12.79 -11.72 16.42
N GLN A 109 -12.40 -12.94 16.81
CA GLN A 109 -11.15 -13.56 16.32
C GLN A 109 -11.18 -13.82 14.82
N ALA A 110 -12.31 -14.29 14.28
CA ALA A 110 -12.48 -14.44 12.83
C ALA A 110 -12.38 -13.10 12.10
N ALA A 111 -13.07 -12.07 12.60
CA ALA A 111 -13.06 -10.74 12.00
C ALA A 111 -11.66 -10.11 12.00
N TYR A 112 -10.88 -10.27 13.08
CA TYR A 112 -9.49 -9.76 13.09
C TYR A 112 -8.57 -10.48 12.12
N ARG A 113 -8.71 -11.80 11.93
CA ARG A 113 -7.93 -12.53 10.92
C ARG A 113 -8.23 -12.01 9.52
N GLU A 114 -9.51 -11.88 9.19
CA GLU A 114 -9.91 -11.30 7.90
C GLU A 114 -9.44 -9.85 7.73
N ALA A 115 -9.57 -9.02 8.77
CA ALA A 115 -9.07 -7.65 8.76
C ALA A 115 -7.53 -7.54 8.69
N THR A 116 -6.79 -8.61 9.00
CA THR A 116 -5.33 -8.65 8.84
C THR A 116 -4.92 -8.93 7.39
N ARG A 117 -5.77 -9.60 6.60
CA ARG A 117 -5.47 -9.91 5.19
C ARG A 117 -5.37 -8.67 4.32
N THR A 118 -6.31 -7.73 4.45
CA THR A 118 -6.34 -6.50 3.64
C THR A 118 -5.04 -5.68 3.73
N PRO A 119 -4.48 -5.37 4.91
CA PRO A 119 -3.21 -4.66 4.98
C PRO A 119 -2.01 -5.51 4.53
N LEU A 120 -2.02 -6.84 4.66
CA LEU A 120 -0.98 -7.70 4.06
C LEU A 120 -0.98 -7.61 2.53
N GLU A 121 -2.16 -7.69 1.91
CA GLU A 121 -2.32 -7.51 0.46
C GLU A 121 -1.89 -6.10 0.05
N THR A 122 -2.25 -5.08 0.83
CA THR A 122 -1.81 -3.70 0.58
C THR A 122 -0.29 -3.57 0.60
N MET A 123 0.40 -4.24 1.54
CA MET A 123 1.87 -4.28 1.56
C MET A 123 2.44 -4.91 0.29
N ASP A 124 1.85 -6.00 -0.21
CA ASP A 124 2.33 -6.73 -1.39
C ASP A 124 2.21 -5.87 -2.66
N HIS A 125 1.04 -5.27 -2.85
CA HIS A 125 0.80 -4.33 -3.95
C HIS A 125 1.70 -3.10 -3.86
N CYS A 126 1.90 -2.51 -2.68
CA CYS A 126 2.85 -1.41 -2.50
C CYS A 126 4.28 -1.82 -2.87
N LEU A 127 4.71 -3.02 -2.51
CA LEU A 127 6.04 -3.53 -2.85
C LEU A 127 6.19 -3.78 -4.37
N ALA A 128 5.16 -4.27 -5.05
CA ALA A 128 5.11 -4.34 -6.50
C ALA A 128 5.27 -2.95 -7.14
N VAL A 129 4.55 -1.94 -6.64
CA VAL A 129 4.67 -0.55 -7.11
C VAL A 129 6.08 -0.01 -6.90
N MET A 130 6.71 -0.26 -5.75
CA MET A 130 8.09 0.17 -5.49
C MET A 130 9.08 -0.43 -6.50
N ARG A 131 8.93 -1.72 -6.86
CA ARG A 131 9.75 -2.38 -7.89
C ARG A 131 9.56 -1.74 -9.26
N HIS A 132 8.31 -1.44 -9.65
CA HIS A 132 8.04 -0.78 -10.92
C HIS A 132 8.56 0.67 -10.96
N ALA A 133 8.44 1.40 -9.85
CA ALA A 133 8.98 2.76 -9.72
C ALA A 133 10.51 2.75 -9.85
N LEU A 134 11.20 1.79 -9.22
CA LEU A 134 12.65 1.61 -9.35
C LEU A 134 13.05 1.37 -10.82
N ALA A 135 12.33 0.50 -11.53
CA ALA A 135 12.57 0.24 -12.95
C ALA A 135 12.34 1.49 -13.82
N ALA A 136 11.31 2.29 -13.50
CA ALA A 136 11.01 3.54 -14.19
C ALA A 136 12.08 4.62 -13.92
N VAL A 137 12.65 4.70 -12.71
CA VAL A 137 13.80 5.55 -12.41
C VAL A 137 15.03 5.12 -13.22
N ALA A 138 15.32 3.82 -13.27
CA ALA A 138 16.53 3.30 -13.89
C ALA A 138 16.54 3.43 -15.43
N ARG A 139 15.37 3.26 -16.06
CA ARG A 139 15.27 3.07 -17.53
C ARG A 139 14.26 4.00 -18.21
N GLY A 140 13.47 4.72 -17.42
CA GLY A 140 12.42 5.59 -17.92
C GLY A 140 12.93 6.92 -18.44
N ASN A 141 11.98 7.78 -18.83
CA ASN A 141 12.26 9.14 -19.27
C ASN A 141 12.90 9.97 -18.13
N PRO A 142 14.17 10.43 -18.27
CA PRO A 142 14.84 11.19 -17.21
C PRO A 142 14.10 12.48 -16.82
N ASN A 143 13.34 13.07 -17.74
CA ASN A 143 12.54 14.27 -17.49
C ASN A 143 11.33 14.01 -16.57
N ALA A 144 10.99 12.75 -16.32
CA ALA A 144 9.92 12.33 -15.42
C ALA A 144 10.47 11.50 -14.23
N ALA A 145 11.79 11.52 -14.00
CA ALA A 145 12.42 10.76 -12.93
C ALA A 145 11.93 11.20 -11.53
N SER A 146 11.65 12.49 -11.34
CA SER A 146 11.07 12.99 -10.08
C SER A 146 9.70 12.37 -9.78
N ASP A 147 8.89 12.12 -10.81
CA ASP A 147 7.57 11.51 -10.65
C ASP A 147 7.69 10.04 -10.24
N ALA A 148 8.66 9.31 -10.80
CA ALA A 148 8.96 7.94 -10.40
C ALA A 148 9.50 7.86 -8.97
N VAL A 149 10.34 8.83 -8.56
CA VAL A 149 10.82 8.97 -7.18
C VAL A 149 9.64 9.16 -6.22
N VAL A 150 8.76 10.12 -6.49
CA VAL A 150 7.56 10.34 -5.66
C VAL A 150 6.69 9.08 -5.65
N GLY A 151 6.57 8.38 -6.78
CA GLY A 151 5.84 7.13 -6.88
C GLY A 151 6.35 6.06 -5.91
N LEU A 152 7.67 5.87 -5.84
CA LEU A 152 8.31 4.95 -4.91
C LEU A 152 8.11 5.39 -3.45
N LEU A 153 8.25 6.68 -3.14
CA LEU A 153 8.08 7.20 -1.78
C LEU A 153 6.64 7.01 -1.29
N MET A 154 5.65 7.27 -2.14
CA MET A 154 4.24 7.09 -1.83
C MET A 154 3.91 5.61 -1.58
N ALA A 155 4.41 4.70 -2.42
CA ALA A 155 4.24 3.27 -2.22
C ALA A 155 4.97 2.77 -0.95
N SER A 156 6.16 3.29 -0.66
CA SER A 156 6.89 2.95 0.57
C SER A 156 6.17 3.43 1.83
N ALA A 157 5.53 4.60 1.79
CA ALA A 157 4.68 5.09 2.87
C ALA A 157 3.40 4.24 3.02
N GLY A 158 2.80 3.81 1.90
CA GLY A 158 1.67 2.88 1.89
C GLY A 158 2.03 1.53 2.52
N PHE A 159 3.19 0.95 2.14
CA PHE A 159 3.71 -0.28 2.74
C PHE A 159 3.86 -0.13 4.26
N GLU A 160 4.53 0.93 4.72
CA GLU A 160 4.77 1.15 6.14
C GLU A 160 3.46 1.36 6.91
N GLY A 161 2.53 2.15 6.35
CA GLY A 161 1.21 2.36 6.94
C GLY A 161 0.42 1.06 7.07
N ALA A 162 0.42 0.22 6.03
CA ALA A 162 -0.23 -1.08 6.06
C ALA A 162 0.42 -2.03 7.09
N LEU A 163 1.75 -2.05 7.19
CA LEU A 163 2.48 -2.82 8.21
C LEU A 163 2.03 -2.48 9.64
N TRP A 164 1.82 -1.20 9.97
CA TRP A 164 1.30 -0.81 11.28
C TRP A 164 -0.11 -1.38 11.54
N ASN A 165 -0.96 -1.43 10.51
CA ASN A 165 -2.30 -2.02 10.64
C ASN A 165 -2.23 -3.55 10.85
N VAL A 166 -1.33 -4.25 10.15
CA VAL A 166 -1.04 -5.68 10.41
C VAL A 166 -0.62 -5.87 11.86
N ALA A 167 0.37 -5.10 12.34
CA ALA A 167 0.90 -5.24 13.69
C ALA A 167 -0.15 -5.01 14.78
N ILE A 168 -1.01 -4.00 14.61
CA ILE A 168 -2.11 -3.70 15.54
C ILE A 168 -3.13 -4.86 15.57
N ASN A 169 -3.50 -5.39 14.41
CA ASN A 169 -4.45 -6.50 14.33
C ASN A 169 -3.87 -7.79 14.93
N LEU A 170 -2.60 -8.09 14.69
CA LEU A 170 -1.90 -9.24 15.30
C LEU A 170 -1.86 -9.16 16.84
N GLY A 171 -1.82 -7.95 17.42
CA GLY A 171 -1.93 -7.75 18.86
C GLY A 171 -3.29 -8.15 19.45
N SER A 172 -4.32 -8.28 18.62
CA SER A 172 -5.69 -8.68 19.01
C SER A 172 -6.01 -10.14 18.69
N ILE A 173 -5.13 -10.84 17.98
CA ILE A 173 -5.31 -12.25 17.57
C ILE A 173 -4.65 -13.16 18.60
N THR A 174 -5.34 -14.25 18.95
CA THR A 174 -4.86 -15.27 19.90
C THR A 174 -4.43 -16.58 19.24
N ASP A 175 -4.68 -16.71 17.94
CA ASP A 175 -4.28 -17.85 17.13
C ASP A 175 -2.78 -17.78 16.81
N GLU A 176 -1.97 -18.53 17.55
CA GLU A 176 -0.50 -18.44 17.45
C GLU A 176 0.01 -18.89 16.08
N ALA A 177 -0.61 -19.88 15.46
CA ALA A 177 -0.19 -20.35 14.13
C ALA A 177 -0.37 -19.24 13.08
N PHE A 178 -1.54 -18.58 13.09
CA PHE A 178 -1.79 -17.44 12.20
C PHE A 178 -0.83 -16.28 12.46
N ARG A 179 -0.52 -16.00 13.73
CA ARG A 179 0.43 -14.93 14.09
C ARG A 179 1.83 -15.23 13.55
N GLN A 180 2.34 -16.44 13.74
CA GLN A 180 3.67 -16.82 13.28
C GLN A 180 3.76 -16.80 11.74
N GLU A 181 2.79 -17.38 11.05
CA GLU A 181 2.74 -17.35 9.57
C GLU A 181 2.73 -15.90 9.04
N THR A 182 1.93 -15.03 9.67
CA THR A 182 1.85 -13.62 9.27
C THR A 182 3.17 -12.89 9.54
N LEU A 183 3.83 -13.15 10.67
CA LEU A 183 5.12 -12.53 11.00
C LEU A 183 6.21 -12.96 10.02
N GLU A 184 6.28 -14.24 9.67
CA GLU A 184 7.22 -14.76 8.66
C GLU A 184 6.97 -14.14 7.28
N GLN A 185 5.70 -13.91 6.90
CA GLN A 185 5.37 -13.18 5.68
C GLN A 185 5.85 -11.72 5.76
N VAL A 186 5.54 -11.02 6.85
CA VAL A 186 5.96 -9.62 7.06
C VAL A 186 7.48 -9.47 7.02
N GLU A 187 8.23 -10.37 7.65
CA GLU A 187 9.70 -10.33 7.65
C GLU A 187 10.27 -10.45 6.24
N ARG A 188 9.76 -11.38 5.43
CA ARG A 188 10.16 -11.52 4.01
C ARG A 188 9.88 -10.25 3.22
N MET A 189 8.68 -9.68 3.35
CA MET A 189 8.29 -8.47 2.63
C MET A 189 9.13 -7.26 3.06
N ARG A 190 9.49 -7.16 4.35
CA ARG A 190 10.37 -6.09 4.85
C ARG A 190 11.79 -6.22 4.32
N ALA A 191 12.31 -7.43 4.22
CA ALA A 191 13.62 -7.68 3.62
C ALA A 191 13.63 -7.26 2.13
N GLU A 192 12.64 -7.69 1.35
CA GLU A 192 12.53 -7.28 -0.06
C GLU A 192 12.34 -5.77 -0.23
N ARG A 193 11.55 -5.12 0.64
CA ARG A 193 11.43 -3.65 0.64
C ARG A 193 12.78 -2.98 0.84
N GLU A 194 13.59 -3.47 1.77
CA GLU A 194 14.90 -2.91 2.06
C GLU A 194 15.85 -3.05 0.87
N GLU A 195 15.85 -4.20 0.19
CA GLU A 195 16.62 -4.41 -1.04
C GLU A 195 16.22 -3.39 -2.14
N VAL A 196 14.92 -3.16 -2.32
CA VAL A 196 14.41 -2.18 -3.29
C VAL A 196 14.83 -0.75 -2.92
N LEU A 197 14.78 -0.38 -1.63
CA LEU A 197 15.20 0.94 -1.15
C LEU A 197 16.71 1.15 -1.31
N GLN A 198 17.52 0.13 -1.04
CA GLN A 198 18.97 0.20 -1.25
C GLN A 198 19.33 0.37 -2.73
N ALA A 199 18.67 -0.37 -3.61
CA ALA A 199 18.81 -0.21 -5.05
C ALA A 199 18.38 1.20 -5.50
N PHE A 200 17.28 1.71 -4.95
CA PHE A 200 16.79 3.07 -5.23
C PHE A 200 17.80 4.15 -4.83
N HIS A 201 18.31 4.12 -3.59
CA HIS A 201 19.30 5.10 -3.12
C HIS A 201 20.63 5.03 -3.87
N SER A 202 20.96 3.87 -4.45
CA SER A 202 22.13 3.72 -5.30
C SER A 202 21.96 4.39 -6.68
N LEU A 203 20.73 4.50 -7.17
CA LEU A 203 20.40 5.14 -8.46
C LEU A 203 20.07 6.63 -8.33
N VAL A 204 19.43 7.02 -7.23
CA VAL A 204 18.95 8.38 -7.00
C VAL A 204 19.73 8.98 -5.83
N PRO A 205 20.79 9.77 -6.09
CA PRO A 205 21.51 10.44 -5.02
C PRO A 205 20.59 11.47 -4.35
N ASP A 206 20.87 11.75 -3.08
CA ASP A 206 20.14 12.75 -2.30
C ASP A 206 20.09 14.09 -3.07
N PRO A 207 18.89 14.64 -3.31
CA PRO A 207 18.70 15.84 -4.14
C PRO A 207 19.35 17.10 -3.53
N VAL A 208 19.66 17.09 -2.24
CA VAL A 208 20.29 18.18 -1.49
C VAL A 208 21.82 18.07 -1.51
N VAL A 209 22.41 16.88 -1.73
CA VAL A 209 23.86 16.68 -1.74
C VAL A 209 24.58 17.54 -2.78
N ARG A 210 23.96 17.79 -3.94
CA ARG A 210 24.55 18.68 -4.96
C ARG A 210 24.63 20.15 -4.52
N PHE A 211 23.74 20.57 -3.61
CA PHE A 211 23.70 21.94 -3.08
C PHE A 211 24.57 22.10 -1.83
N LEU A 212 24.80 21.02 -1.07
CA LEU A 212 25.67 21.04 0.11
C LEU A 212 27.16 20.97 -0.24
N LYS A 213 27.54 20.31 -1.34
CA LYS A 213 28.93 20.21 -1.81
C LYS A 213 29.44 21.45 -2.57
N GLN A 214 28.59 22.47 -2.73
CA GLN A 214 28.93 23.74 -3.39
C GLN A 214 29.24 24.87 -2.38
N GLN A 215 29.40 24.55 -1.09
CA GLN A 215 29.94 25.45 -0.05
C GLN A 215 31.35 25.02 0.33
#